data_AF-A0A848EAN3-F1
#
_entry.id   AF-A0A848EAN3-F1
#
_cell.length_a   1.000
_cell.length_b   1.000
_cell.length_c   1.000
_cell.angle_alpha   90.00
_cell.angle_beta   90.00
_cell.angle_gamma   90.00
#
_symmetry.space_group_name_H-M   'P 1'
#
loop_
_entity.id
_entity.type
_entity.pdbx_description
1 polymer ?
#
loop_
_entity_poly.entity_id
_entity_poly.type
_entity_poly.pdbx_seq_one_letter_code
_entity_poly.pdbx_strand_id
1 'polypeptide(L)'
;MATIDPARGLAADLIAYVCSWAGFALASLPMTEALGRRALWPRMIAAWNWVNFVQYLVLAVLTLPAMLDAPSAVSDTLGLVGLGYAIWMQWFAARAALEISGVRAAAFVAIDLGLSVFLSGLTARIALG
;
A
#
# COMPACT_ATOMS: atom_id res chain seq x y z
N MET A 1 12.04 -25.36 14.88
CA MET A 1 11.31 -24.33 14.12
C MET A 1 10.47 -23.59 15.14
N ALA A 2 10.76 -22.31 15.43
CA ALA A 2 10.01 -21.55 16.42
C ALA A 2 8.55 -21.43 15.94
N THR A 3 7.62 -21.98 16.70
CA THR A 3 6.18 -21.86 16.40
C THR A 3 5.78 -20.42 16.71
N ILE A 4 5.45 -19.65 15.67
CA ILE A 4 4.90 -18.31 15.82
C ILE A 4 3.57 -18.45 16.57
N ASP A 5 3.43 -17.76 17.70
CA ASP A 5 2.14 -17.65 18.37
C ASP A 5 1.19 -16.87 17.43
N PRO A 6 0.09 -17.50 16.95
CA PRO A 6 -0.82 -16.87 16.00
C PRO A 6 -1.43 -15.56 16.55
N ALA A 7 -1.64 -15.45 17.86
CA ALA A 7 -2.16 -14.22 18.46
C ALA A 7 -1.13 -13.08 18.37
N ARG A 8 0.16 -13.40 18.58
CA ARG A 8 1.26 -12.44 18.44
C ARG A 8 1.45 -12.01 16.99
N GLY A 9 1.37 -12.95 16.05
CA GLY A 9 1.43 -12.66 14.61
C GLY A 9 0.31 -11.71 14.19
N LEU A 10 -0.94 -12.04 14.53
CA LEU A 10 -2.10 -11.19 14.24
C LEU A 10 -1.98 -9.79 14.86
N ALA A 11 -1.54 -9.70 16.12
CA ALA A 11 -1.34 -8.41 16.77
C ALA A 11 -0.28 -7.57 16.05
N ALA A 12 0.83 -8.18 15.63
CA ALA A 12 1.87 -7.50 14.86
C ALA A 12 1.34 -6.99 13.51
N ASP A 13 0.57 -7.80 12.78
CA ASP A 13 -0.05 -7.42 11.51
C ASP A 13 -1.03 -6.24 11.67
N LEU A 14 -1.89 -6.27 12.69
CA LEU A 14 -2.85 -5.20 12.95
C LEU A 14 -2.16 -3.88 13.34
N ILE A 15 -1.10 -3.94 14.16
CA ILE A 15 -0.30 -2.77 14.51
C ILE A 15 0.35 -2.20 13.24
N ALA A 16 0.97 -3.05 12.42
CA ALA A 16 1.60 -2.62 11.19
C ALA A 16 0.61 -2.01 10.19
N TYR A 17 -0.59 -2.58 10.09
CA TYR A 17 -1.68 -2.02 9.28
C TYR A 17 -2.05 -0.60 9.72
N VAL A 18 -2.32 -0.40 11.01
CA VAL A 18 -2.66 0.93 11.56
C VAL A 18 -1.50 1.92 11.40
N CYS A 19 -0.27 1.47 11.67
CA CYS A 19 0.93 2.29 11.49
C CYS A 19 1.17 2.67 10.03
N SER A 20 0.92 1.78 9.08
CA SER A 20 1.08 2.08 7.64
C SER A 20 0.06 3.11 7.20
N TRP A 21 -1.20 2.92 7.59
CA TRP A 21 -2.30 3.81 7.23
C TRP A 21 -2.13 5.21 7.82
N ALA A 22 -1.90 5.30 9.13
CA ALA A 22 -1.67 6.59 9.80
C ALA A 22 -0.33 7.21 9.38
N GLY A 23 0.71 6.38 9.22
CA GLY A 23 2.05 6.81 8.82
C GLY A 23 2.06 7.47 7.44
N PHE A 24 1.39 6.89 6.45
CA PHE A 24 1.27 7.52 5.13
C PHE A 24 0.49 8.84 5.19
N ALA A 25 -0.63 8.88 5.93
CA ALA A 25 -1.41 10.10 6.08
C ALA A 25 -0.57 11.23 6.72
N LEU A 26 0.17 10.93 7.78
CA LEU A 26 1.04 11.88 8.45
C LEU A 26 2.23 12.31 7.58
N ALA A 27 2.85 11.39 6.84
CA ALA A 27 3.99 11.68 5.97
C ALA A 27 3.58 12.52 4.74
N SER A 28 2.39 12.28 4.20
CA SER A 28 1.90 12.95 2.99
C SER A 28 1.46 14.40 3.22
N LEU A 29 1.10 14.79 4.45
CA LEU A 29 0.71 16.16 4.79
C LEU A 29 1.84 17.19 4.54
N PRO A 30 3.04 17.07 5.14
CA PRO A 30 4.14 17.99 4.89
C PRO A 30 4.64 17.94 3.45
N MET A 31 4.56 16.79 2.77
CA MET A 31 4.85 16.69 1.33
C MET A 31 3.88 17.55 0.51
N THR A 32 2.60 17.50 0.85
CA THR A 32 1.56 18.28 0.18
C THR A 32 1.69 19.78 0.47
N GLU A 33 2.12 20.14 1.68
CA GLU A 33 2.48 21.51 2.06
C GLU A 33 3.67 22.06 1.29
N ALA A 34 4.75 21.29 1.19
CA ALA A 34 5.94 21.67 0.42
C ALA A 34 5.64 21.93 -1.06
N LEU A 35 4.56 21.34 -1.58
CA LEU A 35 4.05 21.56 -2.93
C LEU A 35 3.08 22.74 -3.06
N GLY A 36 2.75 23.43 -1.96
CA GLY A 36 1.77 24.50 -1.92
C GLY A 36 0.32 24.03 -2.11
N ARG A 37 0.05 22.74 -1.86
CA ARG A 37 -1.25 22.09 -2.13
C ARG A 37 -1.97 21.61 -0.88
N ARG A 38 -1.62 22.12 0.31
CA ARG A 38 -2.19 21.67 1.61
C ARG A 38 -3.72 21.58 1.62
N ALA A 39 -4.41 22.54 0.98
CA ALA A 39 -5.87 22.56 0.89
C ALA A 39 -6.47 21.33 0.18
N LEU A 40 -5.70 20.67 -0.70
CA LEU A 40 -6.10 19.45 -1.41
C LEU A 40 -5.73 18.17 -0.66
N TRP A 41 -5.00 18.25 0.47
CA TRP A 41 -4.60 17.05 1.22
C TRP A 41 -5.79 16.18 1.66
N PRO A 42 -6.90 16.71 2.19
CA PRO A 42 -8.07 15.88 2.51
C PRO A 42 -8.66 15.17 1.29
N ARG A 43 -8.71 15.86 0.13
CA ARG A 43 -9.14 15.26 -1.15
C ARG A 43 -8.20 14.14 -1.58
N MET A 44 -6.89 14.31 -1.42
CA MET A 44 -5.90 13.28 -1.70
C MET A 44 -6.08 12.06 -0.80
N ILE A 45 -6.22 12.26 0.51
CA ILE A 45 -6.43 11.14 1.45
C ILE A 45 -7.73 10.40 1.12
N ALA A 46 -8.82 11.11 0.84
CA ALA A 46 -10.08 10.49 0.44
C ALA A 46 -9.90 9.67 -0.86
N ALA A 47 -9.29 10.25 -1.89
CA ALA A 47 -9.02 9.57 -3.15
C ALA A 47 -8.13 8.33 -2.95
N TRP A 48 -7.09 8.43 -2.14
CA TRP A 48 -6.17 7.34 -1.83
C TRP A 48 -6.89 6.16 -1.16
N ASN A 49 -7.76 6.43 -0.19
CA ASN A 49 -8.52 5.38 0.50
C ASN A 49 -9.53 4.69 -0.45
N TRP A 50 -10.26 5.45 -1.26
CA TRP A 50 -11.21 4.87 -2.22
C TRP A 50 -10.53 4.08 -3.32
N VAL A 51 -9.38 4.56 -3.79
CA VAL A 51 -8.55 3.83 -4.74
C VAL A 51 -8.00 2.55 -4.12
N ASN A 52 -7.52 2.58 -2.87
CA ASN A 52 -7.05 1.38 -2.16
C ASN A 52 -8.16 0.33 -2.04
N PHE A 53 -9.41 0.75 -1.76
CA PHE A 53 -10.54 -0.19 -1.72
C PHE A 53 -10.73 -0.91 -3.06
N VAL A 54 -10.79 -0.18 -4.17
CA VAL A 54 -10.91 -0.76 -5.51
C VAL A 54 -9.69 -1.63 -5.84
N GLN A 55 -8.49 -1.16 -5.49
CA GLN A 55 -7.25 -1.87 -5.67
C GLN A 55 -7.29 -3.23 -4.96
N TYR A 56 -7.69 -3.28 -3.69
CA TYR A 56 -7.78 -4.54 -2.95
C TYR A 56 -8.81 -5.51 -3.53
N LEU A 57 -9.95 -5.02 -4.03
CA LEU A 57 -10.91 -5.87 -4.73
C LEU A 57 -10.31 -6.49 -5.99
N VAL A 58 -9.62 -5.70 -6.80
CA VAL A 58 -8.95 -6.20 -8.01
C VAL A 58 -7.85 -7.20 -7.64
N LEU A 59 -7.01 -6.89 -6.66
CA LEU A 59 -5.94 -7.78 -6.21
C LEU A 59 -6.50 -9.11 -5.68
N ALA A 60 -7.59 -9.08 -4.91
CA ALA A 60 -8.25 -10.29 -4.43
C ALA A 60 -8.78 -11.17 -5.58
N VAL A 61 -9.30 -10.56 -6.65
CA VAL A 61 -9.69 -11.31 -7.86
C VAL A 61 -8.47 -11.90 -8.56
N LEU A 62 -7.37 -11.14 -8.67
CA LEU A 62 -6.13 -11.61 -9.30
C LEU A 62 -5.47 -12.76 -8.54
N THR A 63 -5.76 -12.94 -7.24
CA THR A 63 -5.27 -14.08 -6.46
C THR A 63 -6.10 -15.35 -6.64
N LEU A 64 -7.32 -15.28 -7.19
CA LEU A 64 -8.20 -16.45 -7.34
C LEU A 64 -7.58 -17.59 -8.14
N PRO A 65 -6.86 -17.38 -9.25
CA PRO A 65 -6.25 -18.48 -9.99
C PRO A 65 -5.27 -19.30 -9.16
N ALA A 66 -4.50 -18.67 -8.27
CA ALA A 66 -3.62 -19.37 -7.36
C ALA A 66 -4.39 -20.25 -6.34
N MET A 67 -5.59 -19.82 -5.94
CA MET A 67 -6.46 -20.60 -5.04
C MET A 67 -7.18 -21.77 -5.75
N LEU A 68 -7.20 -21.76 -7.08
CA LEU A 68 -7.83 -22.78 -7.92
C LEU A 68 -6.78 -23.70 -8.58
N ASP A 69 -5.58 -23.78 -8.02
CA ASP A 69 -4.47 -24.61 -8.50
C ASP A 69 -4.07 -24.36 -9.97
N ALA A 70 -4.20 -23.11 -10.44
CA ALA A 70 -3.70 -22.72 -11.76
C ALA A 70 -2.17 -22.84 -11.86
N PRO A 71 -1.60 -22.97 -13.07
CA PRO A 71 -0.14 -23.04 -13.25
C PRO A 71 0.58 -21.85 -12.62
N SER A 72 1.72 -22.10 -11.97
CA SER A 72 2.50 -21.06 -11.26
C SER A 72 2.91 -19.89 -12.15
N ALA A 73 3.23 -20.15 -13.42
CA ALA A 73 3.54 -19.09 -14.38
C ALA A 73 2.38 -18.08 -14.54
N VAL A 74 1.13 -18.54 -14.46
CA VAL A 74 -0.07 -17.69 -14.52
C VAL A 74 -0.21 -16.88 -13.24
N SER A 75 -0.11 -17.51 -12.07
CA SER A 75 -0.21 -16.80 -10.78
C SER A 75 0.88 -15.75 -10.61
N ASP A 76 2.12 -16.07 -10.99
CA ASP A 76 3.26 -15.15 -10.87
C ASP A 76 3.09 -13.95 -11.80
N THR A 77 2.64 -14.20 -13.03
CA THR A 77 2.34 -13.13 -14.01
C THR A 77 1.23 -12.22 -13.50
N LEU A 78 0.14 -12.79 -12.98
CA LEU A 78 -0.96 -12.00 -12.41
C LEU A 78 -0.53 -11.23 -11.15
N GLY A 79 0.36 -11.79 -10.34
CA GLY A 79 0.98 -11.11 -9.21
C GLY A 79 1.77 -9.87 -9.64
N LEU A 80 2.60 -9.98 -10.69
CA LEU A 80 3.32 -8.85 -11.26
C LEU A 80 2.39 -7.79 -11.87
N VAL A 81 1.35 -8.22 -12.58
CA VAL A 81 0.30 -7.32 -13.10
C VAL A 81 -0.40 -6.59 -11.96
N GLY A 82 -0.75 -7.31 -10.89
CA GLY A 82 -1.35 -6.73 -9.69
C GLY A 82 -0.47 -5.69 -9.03
N LEU A 83 0.84 -5.96 -8.89
CA LEU A 83 1.80 -5.00 -8.37
C LEU A 83 1.89 -3.73 -9.25
N GLY A 84 2.00 -3.90 -10.57
CA GLY A 84 2.03 -2.78 -11.51
C GLY A 84 0.74 -1.95 -11.45
N TYR A 85 -0.41 -2.61 -11.36
CA TYR A 85 -1.71 -1.98 -11.21
C TYR A 85 -1.82 -1.18 -9.90
N ALA A 86 -1.39 -1.76 -8.77
CA ALA A 86 -1.40 -1.09 -7.48
C ALA A 86 -0.57 0.20 -7.48
N ILE A 87 0.67 0.12 -7.97
CA ILE A 87 1.58 1.27 -8.11
C ILE A 87 0.96 2.34 -9.01
N TRP A 88 0.39 1.93 -10.15
CA TRP A 88 -0.24 2.83 -11.10
C TRP A 88 -1.47 3.54 -10.50
N MET A 89 -2.33 2.81 -9.79
CA MET A 89 -3.53 3.34 -9.14
C MET A 89 -3.17 4.41 -8.10
N GLN A 90 -2.20 4.14 -7.22
CA GLN A 90 -1.74 5.09 -6.21
C GLN A 90 -1.11 6.34 -6.84
N TRP A 91 -0.27 6.15 -7.86
CA TRP A 91 0.33 7.24 -8.63
C TRP A 91 -0.74 8.12 -9.27
N PHE A 92 -1.72 7.49 -9.93
CA PHE A 92 -2.84 8.17 -10.56
C PHE A 92 -3.67 8.96 -9.54
N ALA A 93 -3.98 8.37 -8.39
CA ALA A 93 -4.74 8.99 -7.32
C ALA A 93 -4.05 10.25 -6.79
N ALA A 94 -2.77 10.18 -6.44
CA ALA A 94 -2.01 11.34 -5.98
C ALA A 94 -1.93 12.42 -7.04
N ARG A 95 -1.63 12.05 -8.28
CA ARG A 95 -1.53 12.99 -9.40
C ARG A 95 -2.85 13.73 -9.63
N ALA A 96 -3.96 12.99 -9.70
CA ALA A 96 -5.28 13.54 -10.00
C ALA A 96 -5.88 14.33 -8.83
N ALA A 97 -5.62 13.91 -7.59
CA ALA A 97 -6.17 14.58 -6.41
C ALA A 97 -5.43 15.86 -6.03
N LEU A 98 -4.10 15.89 -6.23
CA LEU A 98 -3.27 17.06 -5.92
C LEU A 98 -3.01 17.98 -7.13
N GLU A 99 -3.39 17.54 -8.34
CA GLU A 99 -3.20 18.30 -9.59
C GLU A 99 -1.72 18.64 -9.84
N ILE A 100 -0.86 17.63 -9.66
CA ILE A 100 0.59 17.73 -9.76
C ILE A 100 1.15 16.95 -10.96
N SER A 101 2.43 17.14 -11.25
CA SER A 101 3.12 16.35 -12.27
C SER A 101 3.29 14.89 -11.83
N GLY A 102 3.41 13.98 -12.80
CA GLY A 102 3.60 12.55 -12.54
C GLY A 102 4.86 12.26 -11.72
N VAL A 103 5.95 13.01 -11.93
CA VAL A 103 7.20 12.86 -11.16
C VAL A 103 6.98 13.19 -9.68
N ARG A 104 6.21 14.25 -9.38
CA ARG A 104 5.89 14.63 -7.99
C ARG A 104 4.96 13.60 -7.34
N ALA A 105 3.99 13.06 -8.08
CA ALA A 105 3.11 12.00 -7.58
C ALA A 105 3.89 10.71 -7.25
N ALA A 106 4.93 10.39 -7.99
CA ALA A 106 5.77 9.22 -7.72
C ALA A 106 6.44 9.27 -6.34
N ALA A 107 6.73 10.46 -5.78
CA ALA A 107 7.28 10.59 -4.44
C ALA A 107 6.30 10.09 -3.35
N PHE A 108 4.99 10.26 -3.54
CA PHE A 108 3.97 9.76 -2.62
C PHE A 108 3.89 8.23 -2.65
N VAL A 109 3.97 7.65 -3.85
CA VAL A 109 4.03 6.19 -3.99
C VAL A 109 5.31 5.63 -3.37
N ALA A 110 6.45 6.29 -3.58
CA ALA A 110 7.72 5.86 -3.02
C ALA A 110 7.72 5.86 -1.48
N ILE A 111 7.12 6.87 -0.83
CA ILE A 111 7.04 6.89 0.63
C ILE A 111 6.07 5.85 1.17
N ASP A 112 4.94 5.60 0.49
CA ASP A 112 3.99 4.55 0.86
C ASP A 112 4.62 3.15 0.77
N LEU A 113 5.31 2.87 -0.34
CA LEU A 113 6.06 1.62 -0.52
C LEU A 113 7.18 1.48 0.51
N GLY A 114 7.93 2.55 0.77
CA GLY A 114 9.00 2.56 1.76
C GLY A 114 8.49 2.26 3.18
N LEU A 115 7.38 2.88 3.58
CA LEU A 115 6.70 2.61 4.85
C LEU A 115 6.23 1.15 4.90
N SER A 116 5.60 0.67 3.83
CA SER A 116 5.08 -0.70 3.75
C SER A 116 6.21 -1.73 3.93
N VAL A 117 7.31 -1.59 3.18
CA VAL A 117 8.47 -2.51 3.27
C VAL A 117 9.11 -2.46 4.66
N PHE A 118 9.29 -1.26 5.21
CA PHE A 118 9.85 -1.09 6.55
C PHE A 118 8.98 -1.78 7.62
N LEU A 119 7.67 -1.55 7.56
CA LEU A 119 6.72 -2.13 8.51
C LEU A 119 6.62 -3.64 8.38
N SER A 120 6.61 -4.19 7.15
CA SER A 120 6.65 -5.65 6.95
C SER A 120 7.88 -6.29 7.61
N GLY A 121 9.06 -5.66 7.50
CA GLY A 121 10.27 -6.12 8.16
C GLY A 121 10.18 -6.04 9.69
N LEU A 122 9.57 -4.98 10.23
CA LEU A 122 9.34 -4.83 11.67
C LEU A 122 8.35 -5.88 12.19
N THR A 123 7.25 -6.12 11.48
CA THR A 123 6.25 -7.14 11.78
C THR A 123 6.88 -8.52 11.87
N ALA A 124 7.71 -8.89 10.89
CA ALA A 124 8.41 -10.17 10.89
C ALA A 124 9.29 -10.34 12.15
N ARG A 125 9.99 -9.29 12.56
CA ARG A 125 10.80 -9.31 13.80
C ARG A 125 9.93 -9.45 15.05
N ILE A 126 8.86 -8.67 15.15
CA ILE A 126 7.93 -8.72 16.28
C ILE A 126 7.27 -10.09 16.38
N ALA A 127 6.94 -10.73 15.27
CA ALA A 127 6.33 -12.07 15.25
C ALA A 127 7.29 -13.17 15.72
N LEU A 128 8.61 -13.01 15.49
CA LEU A 128 9.61 -14.06 15.73
C LEU A 128 10.13 -14.15 17.16
N GLY A 129 10.09 -13.08 17.96
CA GLY A 129 10.77 -13.07 19.27
C GLY A 129 11.66 -11.89 19.46
#